data_AF-A0A061RJV7-F1
#
_entry.id   AF-A0A061RJV7-F1
#
_cell.length_a   1.000
_cell.length_b   1.000
_cell.length_c   1.000
_cell.angle_alpha   90.00
_cell.angle_beta   90.00
_cell.angle_gamma   90.00
#
_symmetry.space_group_name_H-M   'P 1'
#
loop_
_entity.id
_entity.type
_entity.pdbx_description
1 polymer ?
#
loop_
_entity_poly.entity_id
_entity_poly.type
_entity_poly.pdbx_seq_one_letter_code
_entity_poly.pdbx_strand_id
1 'polypeptide(L)'
;MHKRDPKVIMKLLQNVEVLKPLSTGQLQQVADSLQEATFADGQYIIRQGELGSEFYAIESGEVVCTMKRDPDDASEPEREVLRLGQFQYFGERALVSSESRGANVIAKGKVQLLTISRFELCALIGTLELIKEERQAWLERCHVARELMAQRSVALLETDFSLSDLDCLGILFVEEVLALAAMAVEGLGGFVVRLFSVSDTVALGHQSQIVRASTIARNLKHSLFVPPVVKTLRNQAVMADVLLLDGACPLPALSEGLYTIPEDVVQFLLAGVVVALEHMHMSDIIYRGLSAQTILLTRASDNCLPGYIQLVDLRYAKAVEGRTYTVVGPAE
;
A
#
# COMPACT_ATOMS: atom_id res chain seq x y z
N MET A 1 -27.71 10.80 23.45
CA MET A 1 -26.87 10.23 22.38
C MET A 1 -25.60 9.69 23.00
N HIS A 2 -25.49 8.36 23.17
CA HIS A 2 -24.20 7.76 23.49
C HIS A 2 -23.29 7.96 22.28
N LYS A 3 -22.18 8.68 22.45
CA LYS A 3 -21.11 8.71 21.44
C LYS A 3 -20.53 7.30 21.41
N ARG A 4 -20.79 6.57 20.32
CA ARG A 4 -20.21 5.25 20.04
C ARG A 4 -18.69 5.39 20.04
N ASP A 5 -17.96 4.40 20.54
CA ASP A 5 -16.50 4.40 20.44
C ASP A 5 -16.12 4.05 18.99
N PRO A 6 -15.56 5.00 18.21
CA PRO A 6 -15.21 4.77 16.81
C PRO A 6 -14.25 3.60 16.63
N LYS A 7 -13.40 3.32 17.63
CA LYS A 7 -12.43 2.22 17.58
C LYS A 7 -13.10 0.85 17.57
N VAL A 8 -14.24 0.71 18.25
CA VAL A 8 -14.96 -0.56 18.35
C VAL A 8 -15.64 -0.89 17.02
N ILE A 9 -16.29 0.11 16.41
CA ILE A 9 -16.92 -0.04 15.09
C ILE A 9 -15.88 -0.38 14.02
N MET A 10 -14.76 0.36 14.01
CA MET A 10 -13.68 0.08 13.07
C MET A 10 -13.13 -1.34 13.22
N LYS A 11 -12.93 -1.81 14.46
CA LYS A 11 -12.46 -3.18 14.71
C LYS A 11 -13.47 -4.24 14.27
N LEU A 12 -14.77 -3.97 14.40
CA LEU A 12 -15.83 -4.84 13.90
C LEU A 12 -15.78 -4.93 12.38
N LEU A 13 -15.78 -3.79 11.69
CA LEU A 13 -15.78 -3.75 10.22
C LEU A 13 -14.52 -4.39 9.62
N GLN A 14 -13.36 -4.24 10.27
CA GLN A 14 -12.12 -4.90 9.88
C GLN A 14 -12.19 -6.44 9.93
N ASN A 15 -13.05 -7.00 10.78
CA ASN A 15 -13.25 -8.45 10.88
C ASN A 15 -14.26 -8.98 9.85
N VAL A 16 -15.05 -8.13 9.21
CA VAL A 16 -16.01 -8.54 8.18
C VAL A 16 -15.24 -8.92 6.92
N GLU A 17 -15.29 -10.20 6.54
CA GLU A 17 -14.48 -10.72 5.44
C GLU A 17 -14.70 -10.00 4.10
N VAL A 18 -15.94 -9.63 3.82
CA VAL A 18 -16.30 -8.95 2.57
C VAL A 18 -15.72 -7.53 2.49
N LEU A 19 -15.43 -6.91 3.63
CA LEU A 19 -14.90 -5.55 3.75
C LEU A 19 -13.37 -5.52 3.91
N LYS A 20 -12.69 -6.68 4.09
CA LYS A 20 -11.22 -6.78 4.16
C LYS A 20 -10.47 -6.10 3.00
N PRO A 21 -10.98 -6.08 1.75
CA PRO A 21 -10.29 -5.40 0.65
C PRO A 21 -10.21 -3.88 0.79
N LEU A 22 -11.05 -3.28 1.63
CA LEU A 22 -11.15 -1.83 1.79
C LEU A 22 -9.94 -1.25 2.54
N SER A 23 -9.52 -0.06 2.13
CA SER A 23 -8.53 0.71 2.88
C SER A 23 -9.09 1.19 4.22
N THR A 24 -8.22 1.58 5.15
CA THR A 24 -8.68 2.17 6.43
C THR A 24 -9.53 3.41 6.24
N GLY A 25 -9.22 4.24 5.23
CA GLY A 25 -10.01 5.43 4.89
C GLY A 25 -11.39 5.06 4.35
N GLN A 26 -11.47 4.08 3.45
CA GLN A 26 -12.74 3.56 2.94
C GLN A 26 -13.58 2.94 4.08
N LEU A 27 -12.97 2.15 4.97
CA LEU A 27 -13.64 1.60 6.15
C LEU A 27 -14.16 2.69 7.08
N GLN A 28 -13.42 3.79 7.25
CA GLN A 28 -13.87 4.92 8.05
C GLN A 28 -15.10 5.60 7.41
N GLN A 29 -15.09 5.81 6.10
CA GLN A 29 -16.27 6.33 5.38
C GLN A 29 -17.48 5.41 5.55
N VAL A 30 -17.28 4.09 5.47
CA VAL A 30 -18.34 3.11 5.75
C VAL A 30 -18.83 3.24 7.20
N ALA A 31 -17.92 3.28 8.17
CA ALA A 31 -18.25 3.43 9.59
C ALA A 31 -19.08 4.69 9.87
N ASP A 32 -18.73 5.81 9.22
CA ASP A 32 -19.41 7.09 9.35
C ASP A 32 -20.81 7.09 8.72
N SER A 33 -21.04 6.20 7.74
CA SER A 33 -22.33 6.08 7.03
C SER A 33 -23.30 5.05 7.62
N LEU A 34 -22.87 4.27 8.64
CA LEU A 34 -23.72 3.25 9.28
C LEU A 34 -24.94 3.88 9.98
N GLN A 35 -26.12 3.36 9.66
CA GLN A 35 -27.39 3.76 10.26
C GLN A 35 -27.77 2.85 11.43
N GLU A 36 -28.50 3.37 12.43
CA GLU A 36 -29.02 2.57 13.54
C GLU A 36 -30.35 1.92 13.16
N ALA A 37 -30.52 0.65 13.53
CA ALA A 37 -31.81 -0.04 13.47
C ALA A 37 -32.09 -0.73 14.81
N THR A 38 -33.33 -0.72 15.28
CA THR A 38 -33.73 -1.35 16.55
C THR A 38 -34.89 -2.30 16.33
N PHE A 39 -34.80 -3.48 16.94
CA PHE A 39 -35.82 -4.53 16.85
C PHE A 39 -36.25 -4.98 18.24
N ALA A 40 -37.53 -5.27 18.39
CA ALA A 40 -38.13 -5.84 19.60
C ALA A 40 -38.01 -7.37 19.61
N ASP A 41 -38.21 -7.97 20.78
CA ASP A 41 -38.14 -9.43 20.93
C ASP A 41 -39.08 -10.16 19.96
N GLY A 42 -38.56 -11.22 19.32
CA GLY A 42 -39.29 -12.03 18.36
C GLY A 42 -39.47 -11.41 16.96
N GLN A 43 -39.01 -10.19 16.71
CA GLN A 43 -39.10 -9.59 15.38
C GLN A 43 -38.12 -10.23 14.40
N TYR A 44 -38.60 -10.49 13.18
CA TYR A 44 -37.76 -10.91 12.06
C TYR A 44 -37.05 -9.69 11.50
N ILE A 45 -35.72 -9.73 11.55
CA ILE A 45 -34.83 -8.73 10.94
C ILE A 45 -34.60 -9.10 9.47
N ILE A 46 -34.43 -10.40 9.20
CA ILE A 46 -34.31 -10.96 7.86
C ILE A 46 -35.26 -12.16 7.77
N ARG A 47 -35.95 -12.33 6.64
CA ARG A 47 -36.66 -13.57 6.33
C ARG A 47 -35.94 -14.34 5.24
N GLN A 48 -35.86 -15.66 5.40
CA GLN A 48 -35.34 -16.58 4.40
C GLN A 48 -36.15 -16.46 3.10
N GLY A 49 -35.47 -16.48 1.96
CA GLY A 49 -36.08 -16.38 0.63
C GLY A 49 -36.33 -14.95 0.15
N GLU A 50 -36.36 -13.95 1.05
CA GLU A 50 -36.55 -12.56 0.64
C GLU A 50 -35.31 -11.99 -0.07
N LEU A 51 -35.55 -11.05 -0.97
CA LEU A 51 -34.48 -10.22 -1.51
C LEU A 51 -34.10 -9.17 -0.47
N GLY A 52 -32.81 -9.03 -0.19
CA GLY A 52 -32.32 -7.98 0.68
C GLY A 52 -30.93 -7.52 0.25
N SER A 53 -30.64 -6.25 0.48
CA SER A 53 -29.38 -5.60 0.08
C SER A 53 -28.59 -5.07 1.27
N GLU A 54 -29.03 -5.35 2.49
CA GLU A 54 -28.50 -4.74 3.71
C GLU A 54 -27.56 -5.67 4.46
N PHE A 55 -26.52 -5.09 5.04
CA PHE A 55 -25.65 -5.70 6.03
C PHE A 55 -26.01 -5.20 7.43
N TYR A 56 -25.80 -6.04 8.44
CA TYR A 56 -26.09 -5.72 9.83
C TYR A 56 -24.96 -6.12 10.76
N ALA A 57 -24.58 -5.21 11.67
CA ALA A 57 -23.66 -5.45 12.77
C ALA A 57 -24.39 -5.26 14.11
N ILE A 58 -24.18 -6.17 15.06
CA ILE A 58 -24.89 -6.18 16.34
C ILE A 58 -24.20 -5.25 17.33
N GLU A 59 -24.84 -4.11 17.64
CA GLU A 59 -24.35 -3.15 18.63
C GLU A 59 -24.71 -3.60 20.05
N SER A 60 -25.92 -4.11 20.26
CA SER A 60 -26.36 -4.73 21.51
C SER A 60 -27.49 -5.73 21.30
N GLY A 61 -27.58 -6.73 22.18
CA GLY A 61 -28.59 -7.80 22.10
C GLY A 61 -28.08 -9.08 21.45
N GLU A 62 -29.01 -10.00 21.19
CA GLU A 62 -28.75 -11.31 20.59
C GLU A 62 -29.77 -11.58 19.48
N VAL A 63 -29.34 -12.25 18.41
CA VAL A 63 -30.21 -12.73 17.34
C VAL A 63 -30.02 -14.23 17.14
N VAL A 64 -31.09 -14.88 16.72
CA VAL A 64 -31.11 -16.30 16.36
C VAL A 64 -31.34 -16.42 14.87
N CYS A 65 -30.45 -17.15 14.20
CA CYS A 65 -30.61 -17.51 12.80
C CYS A 65 -31.31 -18.87 12.68
N THR A 66 -32.37 -18.92 11.89
CA THR A 66 -33.09 -20.17 11.61
C THR A 66 -33.20 -20.44 10.12
N MET A 67 -33.32 -21.72 9.74
CA MET A 67 -33.51 -22.14 8.35
C MET A 67 -34.61 -23.20 8.23
N LYS A 68 -35.34 -23.14 7.11
CA LYS A 68 -36.17 -24.22 6.56
C LYS A 68 -35.47 -24.84 5.35
N ARG A 69 -35.73 -26.11 5.05
CA ARG A 69 -35.25 -26.74 3.81
C ARG A 69 -36.06 -26.23 2.61
N ASP A 70 -37.37 -26.11 2.79
CA ASP A 70 -38.27 -25.48 1.85
C ASP A 70 -38.84 -24.18 2.45
N PRO A 71 -38.42 -22.99 1.96
CA PRO A 71 -38.91 -21.71 2.45
C PRO A 71 -40.44 -21.55 2.32
N ASP A 72 -41.05 -22.19 1.31
CA ASP A 72 -42.47 -22.04 0.98
C ASP A 72 -43.36 -23.05 1.72
N ASP A 73 -42.77 -24.08 2.35
CA ASP A 73 -43.51 -25.04 3.17
C ASP A 73 -43.79 -24.47 4.58
N ALA A 74 -45.05 -24.03 4.77
CA ALA A 74 -45.54 -23.54 6.05
C ALA A 74 -45.57 -24.62 7.15
N SER A 75 -45.60 -25.91 6.79
CA SER A 75 -45.63 -27.02 7.73
C SER A 75 -44.25 -27.45 8.23
N GLU A 76 -43.17 -27.08 7.53
CA GLU A 76 -41.82 -27.38 7.96
C GLU A 76 -41.40 -26.49 9.16
N PRO A 77 -40.92 -27.08 10.27
CA PRO A 77 -40.44 -26.30 11.41
C PRO A 77 -39.10 -25.63 11.09
N GLU A 78 -38.97 -24.37 11.47
CA GLU A 78 -37.70 -23.65 11.44
C GLU A 78 -36.67 -24.32 12.38
N ARG A 79 -35.45 -24.55 11.88
CA ARG A 79 -34.35 -25.08 12.69
C ARG A 79 -33.37 -23.98 13.01
N GLU A 80 -33.05 -23.82 14.28
CA GLU A 80 -31.97 -22.94 14.71
C GLU A 80 -30.62 -23.45 14.19
N VAL A 81 -29.87 -22.57 13.52
CA VAL A 81 -28.56 -22.89 12.93
C VAL A 81 -27.42 -22.12 13.57
N LEU A 82 -27.69 -20.93 14.10
CA LEU A 82 -26.66 -20.05 14.65
C LEU A 82 -27.27 -19.06 15.64
N ARG A 83 -26.49 -18.68 16.66
CA ARG A 83 -26.76 -17.54 17.54
C ARG A 83 -25.66 -16.52 17.37
N LEU A 84 -26.04 -15.25 17.27
CA LEU A 84 -25.12 -14.14 17.13
C LEU A 84 -25.40 -13.10 18.21
N GLY A 85 -24.36 -12.62 18.88
CA GLY A 85 -24.42 -11.61 19.92
C GLY A 85 -23.64 -10.36 19.57
N GLN A 86 -23.41 -9.53 20.58
CA GLN A 86 -22.71 -8.26 20.44
C GLN A 86 -21.38 -8.38 19.69
N PHE A 87 -21.12 -7.41 18.80
CA PHE A 87 -19.94 -7.33 17.93
C PHE A 87 -19.82 -8.40 16.84
N GLN A 88 -20.84 -9.23 16.65
CA GLN A 88 -20.97 -10.09 15.48
C GLN A 88 -21.85 -9.42 14.41
N TYR A 89 -21.90 -10.01 13.22
CA TYR A 89 -22.58 -9.45 12.06
C TYR A 89 -23.30 -10.53 11.26
N PHE A 90 -24.20 -10.11 10.36
CA PHE A 90 -24.89 -10.98 9.41
C PHE A 90 -25.34 -10.21 8.17
N GLY A 91 -25.64 -10.94 7.10
CA GLY A 91 -26.17 -10.36 5.86
C GLY A 91 -25.10 -9.78 4.93
N GLU A 92 -23.82 -10.03 5.19
CA GLU A 92 -22.67 -9.54 4.42
C GLU A 92 -22.69 -9.97 2.96
N ARG A 93 -23.28 -11.13 2.64
CA ARG A 93 -23.43 -11.61 1.25
C ARG A 93 -24.24 -10.66 0.38
N ALA A 94 -25.21 -9.97 0.97
CA ALA A 94 -26.08 -9.02 0.26
C ALA A 94 -25.34 -7.75 -0.19
N LEU A 95 -24.12 -7.50 0.32
CA LEU A 95 -23.26 -6.42 -0.16
C LEU A 95 -22.54 -6.78 -1.47
N VAL A 96 -22.50 -8.06 -1.84
CA VAL A 96 -21.86 -8.54 -3.08
C VAL A 96 -22.95 -8.90 -4.08
N SER A 97 -23.66 -10.00 -3.84
CA SER A 97 -24.63 -10.53 -4.78
C SER A 97 -26.07 -10.15 -4.41
N SER A 98 -26.95 -10.13 -5.41
CA SER A 98 -28.40 -9.96 -5.25
C SER A 98 -29.11 -11.29 -4.97
N GLU A 99 -28.49 -12.16 -4.18
CA GLU A 99 -29.06 -13.45 -3.80
C GLU A 99 -30.20 -13.27 -2.78
N SER A 100 -31.13 -14.22 -2.78
CA SER A 100 -32.12 -14.31 -1.71
C SER A 100 -31.46 -14.66 -0.38
N ARG A 101 -32.07 -14.21 0.71
CA ARG A 101 -31.57 -14.44 2.07
C ARG A 101 -31.64 -15.93 2.38
N GLY A 102 -30.50 -16.54 2.73
CA GLY A 102 -30.41 -17.97 2.99
C GLY A 102 -31.04 -18.45 4.31
N ALA A 103 -31.26 -17.54 5.26
CA ALA A 103 -31.77 -17.85 6.58
C ALA A 103 -32.62 -16.70 7.13
N ASN A 104 -33.51 -17.00 8.05
CA ASN A 104 -34.14 -15.99 8.89
C ASN A 104 -33.13 -15.47 9.91
N VAL A 105 -33.31 -14.23 10.36
CA VAL A 105 -32.61 -13.68 11.53
C VAL A 105 -33.64 -13.03 12.43
N ILE A 106 -33.75 -13.50 13.67
CA ILE A 106 -34.82 -13.14 14.60
C ILE A 106 -34.21 -12.55 15.87
N ALA A 107 -34.71 -11.39 16.31
CA ALA A 107 -34.28 -10.75 17.54
C ALA A 107 -34.67 -11.58 18.78
N LYS A 108 -33.72 -11.73 19.73
CA LYS A 108 -33.95 -12.27 21.07
C LYS A 108 -33.75 -11.16 22.09
N GLY A 109 -34.85 -10.68 22.65
CA GLY A 109 -34.90 -9.44 23.41
C GLY A 109 -34.83 -8.19 22.54
N LYS A 110 -34.52 -7.05 23.17
CA LYS A 110 -34.28 -5.79 22.45
C LYS A 110 -32.91 -5.85 21.79
N VAL A 111 -32.87 -5.67 20.48
CA VAL A 111 -31.64 -5.70 19.68
C VAL A 111 -31.42 -4.33 19.03
N GLN A 112 -30.18 -3.84 19.09
CA GLN A 112 -29.73 -2.65 18.37
C GLN A 112 -28.66 -3.06 17.37
N LEU A 113 -28.81 -2.59 16.13
CA LEU A 113 -27.98 -2.93 15.00
C LEU A 113 -27.44 -1.66 14.35
N LEU A 114 -26.28 -1.80 13.71
CA LEU A 114 -25.76 -0.87 12.71
C LEU A 114 -25.95 -1.48 11.34
N THR A 115 -26.45 -0.72 10.38
CA THR A 115 -26.75 -1.21 9.03
C THR A 115 -26.30 -0.26 7.93
N ILE A 116 -25.99 -0.83 6.78
CA ILE A 116 -25.73 -0.13 5.53
C ILE A 116 -26.27 -0.98 4.38
N SER A 117 -26.89 -0.33 3.40
CA SER A 117 -27.33 -0.99 2.18
C SER A 117 -26.20 -1.13 1.16
N ARG A 118 -26.29 -2.11 0.27
CA ARG A 118 -25.37 -2.27 -0.86
C ARG A 118 -25.36 -1.01 -1.74
N PHE A 119 -26.50 -0.36 -1.92
CA PHE A 119 -26.57 0.87 -2.71
C PHE A 119 -25.76 2.00 -2.07
N GLU A 120 -25.93 2.25 -0.77
CA GLU A 120 -25.16 3.26 -0.04
C GLU A 120 -23.67 2.92 -0.01
N LEU A 121 -23.31 1.66 0.23
CA LEU A 121 -21.93 1.21 0.18
C LEU A 121 -21.32 1.48 -1.21
N CYS A 122 -21.98 1.04 -2.27
CA CYS A 122 -21.50 1.24 -3.65
C CYS A 122 -21.40 2.74 -4.01
N ALA A 123 -22.31 3.57 -3.52
CA ALA A 123 -22.26 5.02 -3.74
C ALA A 123 -21.07 5.68 -3.03
N LEU A 124 -20.62 5.13 -1.90
CA LEU A 124 -19.49 5.67 -1.13
C LEU A 124 -18.13 5.27 -1.69
N ILE A 125 -17.96 3.98 -2.02
CA ILE A 125 -16.63 3.41 -2.30
C ILE A 125 -16.54 2.65 -3.62
N GLY A 126 -17.64 2.53 -4.37
CA GLY A 126 -17.74 1.64 -5.55
C GLY A 126 -18.13 0.21 -5.18
N THR A 127 -18.23 -0.67 -6.19
CA THR A 127 -18.62 -2.06 -5.95
C THR A 127 -17.47 -2.85 -5.33
N LEU A 128 -17.79 -3.70 -4.34
CA LEU A 128 -16.79 -4.56 -3.70
C LEU A 128 -16.12 -5.53 -4.69
N GLU A 129 -16.81 -5.91 -5.76
CA GLU A 129 -16.26 -6.72 -6.86
C GLU A 129 -15.16 -5.97 -7.59
N LEU A 130 -15.41 -4.73 -8.03
CA LEU A 130 -14.41 -3.91 -8.70
C LEU A 130 -13.18 -3.68 -7.82
N ILE A 131 -13.38 -3.35 -6.54
CA ILE A 131 -12.25 -3.13 -5.60
C ILE A 131 -11.43 -4.42 -5.42
N LYS A 132 -12.07 -5.58 -5.37
CA LYS A 132 -11.38 -6.88 -5.28
C LYS A 132 -10.60 -7.17 -6.56
N GLU A 133 -11.20 -6.98 -7.72
CA GLU A 133 -10.57 -7.19 -9.03
C GLU A 133 -9.37 -6.26 -9.22
N GLU A 134 -9.51 -4.96 -8.92
CA GLU A 134 -8.42 -3.99 -8.98
C GLU A 134 -7.27 -4.35 -8.04
N ARG A 135 -7.59 -4.76 -6.80
CA ARG A 135 -6.60 -5.22 -5.83
C ARG A 135 -5.89 -6.50 -6.32
N GLN A 136 -6.61 -7.47 -6.87
CA GLN A 136 -6.03 -8.70 -7.40
C GLN A 136 -5.12 -8.40 -8.60
N ALA A 137 -5.61 -7.63 -9.58
CA ALA A 137 -4.83 -7.21 -10.72
C ALA A 137 -3.56 -6.45 -10.28
N TRP A 138 -3.64 -5.61 -9.25
CA TRP A 138 -2.47 -4.94 -8.68
C TRP A 138 -1.49 -5.92 -8.03
N LEU A 139 -1.97 -6.89 -7.26
CA LEU A 139 -1.14 -7.92 -6.64
C LEU A 139 -0.40 -8.78 -7.69
N GLU A 140 -1.10 -9.16 -8.77
CA GLU A 140 -0.53 -9.90 -9.90
C GLU A 140 0.55 -9.07 -10.60
N ARG A 141 0.28 -7.79 -10.90
CA ARG A 141 1.27 -6.87 -11.45
C ARG A 141 2.51 -6.74 -10.55
N CYS A 142 2.31 -6.65 -9.24
CA CYS A 142 3.42 -6.61 -8.27
C CYS A 142 4.23 -7.90 -8.26
N HIS A 143 3.58 -9.06 -8.42
CA HIS A 143 4.26 -10.35 -8.51
C HIS A 143 5.15 -10.41 -9.74
N VAL A 144 4.58 -10.12 -10.92
CA VAL A 144 5.32 -10.10 -12.19
C VAL A 144 6.49 -9.12 -12.13
N ALA A 145 6.26 -7.90 -11.64
CA ALA A 145 7.33 -6.90 -11.50
C ALA A 145 8.48 -7.40 -10.60
N ARG A 146 8.17 -8.09 -9.49
CA ARG A 146 9.20 -8.67 -8.61
C ARG A 146 10.00 -9.78 -9.28
N GLU A 147 9.36 -10.66 -10.05
CA GLU A 147 10.05 -11.73 -10.78
C GLU A 147 11.00 -11.17 -11.84
N LEU A 148 10.53 -10.20 -12.62
CA LEU A 148 11.33 -9.52 -13.64
C LEU A 148 12.49 -8.73 -13.02
N MET A 149 12.24 -8.03 -11.91
CA MET A 149 13.30 -7.40 -11.12
C MET A 149 14.35 -8.41 -10.65
N ALA A 150 13.95 -9.57 -10.13
CA ALA A 150 14.89 -10.60 -9.68
C ALA A 150 15.74 -11.14 -10.84
N GLN A 151 15.14 -11.45 -11.98
CA GLN A 151 15.85 -11.89 -13.18
C GLN A 151 16.86 -10.83 -13.65
N ARG A 152 16.45 -9.56 -13.69
CA ARG A 152 17.32 -8.45 -14.09
C ARG A 152 18.47 -8.23 -13.11
N SER A 153 18.21 -8.38 -11.81
CA SER A 153 19.25 -8.34 -10.77
C SER A 153 20.32 -9.40 -11.01
N VAL A 154 19.91 -10.62 -11.38
CA VAL A 154 20.85 -11.71 -11.72
C VAL A 154 21.67 -11.36 -12.97
N ALA A 155 21.03 -10.92 -14.04
CA ALA A 155 21.72 -10.55 -15.29
C ALA A 155 22.79 -9.45 -15.09
N LEU A 156 22.46 -8.41 -14.31
CA LEU A 156 23.39 -7.33 -13.95
C LEU A 156 24.56 -7.82 -13.07
N LEU A 157 24.34 -8.81 -12.21
CA LEU A 157 25.39 -9.39 -11.36
C LEU A 157 26.33 -10.31 -12.14
N GLU A 158 25.80 -11.12 -13.04
CA GLU A 158 26.56 -12.11 -13.82
C GLU A 158 27.36 -11.46 -14.96
N THR A 159 26.89 -10.33 -15.50
CA THR A 159 27.59 -9.64 -16.57
C THR A 159 28.77 -8.85 -16.01
N ASP A 160 29.96 -9.10 -16.54
CA ASP A 160 31.15 -8.33 -16.22
C ASP A 160 31.18 -7.04 -17.05
N PHE A 161 31.23 -5.90 -16.37
CA PHE A 161 31.27 -4.57 -16.97
C PHE A 161 31.82 -3.58 -15.95
N SER A 162 32.43 -2.53 -16.48
CA SER A 162 33.17 -1.50 -15.76
C SER A 162 32.59 -0.11 -16.02
N LEU A 163 33.18 0.92 -15.42
CA LEU A 163 32.71 2.30 -15.60
C LEU A 163 32.85 2.81 -17.03
N SER A 164 33.78 2.28 -17.83
CA SER A 164 33.96 2.69 -19.23
C SER A 164 32.89 2.14 -20.17
N ASP A 165 32.17 1.11 -19.73
CA ASP A 165 31.13 0.43 -20.50
C ASP A 165 29.74 1.07 -20.27
N LEU A 166 29.67 2.11 -19.41
CA LEU A 166 28.46 2.84 -19.10
C LEU A 166 28.24 4.00 -20.07
N ASP A 167 27.17 3.90 -20.85
CA ASP A 167 26.69 5.01 -21.67
C ASP A 167 25.80 5.93 -20.84
N CYS A 168 26.19 7.20 -20.69
CA CYS A 168 25.37 8.19 -19.99
C CYS A 168 24.24 8.68 -20.90
N LEU A 169 23.01 8.35 -20.55
CA LEU A 169 21.80 8.78 -21.28
C LEU A 169 21.32 10.16 -20.83
N GLY A 170 21.56 10.51 -19.57
CA GLY A 170 21.18 11.81 -19.01
C GLY A 170 21.46 11.92 -17.53
N ILE A 171 21.61 13.15 -17.05
CA ILE A 171 21.77 13.47 -15.64
C ILE A 171 20.40 13.84 -15.09
N LEU A 172 19.96 13.14 -14.05
CA LEU A 172 18.67 13.35 -13.40
C LEU A 172 18.79 14.38 -12.27
N PHE A 173 19.87 14.34 -11.51
CA PHE A 173 20.08 15.19 -10.34
C PHE A 173 21.57 15.26 -10.00
N VAL A 174 22.04 16.42 -9.50
CA VAL A 174 23.40 16.59 -8.97
C VAL A 174 23.33 17.50 -7.75
N GLU A 175 23.93 17.08 -6.65
CA GLU A 175 24.05 17.86 -5.43
C GLU A 175 25.27 17.43 -4.61
N GLU A 176 26.12 18.40 -4.29
CA GLU A 176 27.37 18.22 -3.54
C GLU A 176 28.23 17.07 -4.12
N VAL A 177 28.25 15.94 -3.43
CA VAL A 177 29.03 14.74 -3.76
C VAL A 177 28.26 13.74 -4.61
N LEU A 178 26.94 13.91 -4.75
CA LEU A 178 26.02 12.95 -5.35
C LEU A 178 25.59 13.40 -6.75
N ALA A 179 25.60 12.48 -7.70
CA ALA A 179 24.85 12.60 -8.95
C ALA A 179 24.00 11.35 -9.18
N LEU A 180 22.79 11.54 -9.71
CA LEU A 180 21.93 10.48 -10.22
C LEU A 180 21.91 10.60 -11.74
N ALA A 181 22.30 9.53 -12.42
CA ALA A 181 22.35 9.49 -13.89
C ALA A 181 21.55 8.30 -14.42
N ALA A 182 20.80 8.52 -15.49
CA ALA A 182 20.29 7.44 -16.32
C ALA A 182 21.44 6.96 -17.21
N MET A 183 21.77 5.68 -17.12
CA MET A 183 22.86 5.06 -17.86
C MET A 183 22.41 3.76 -18.50
N ALA A 184 23.14 3.28 -19.50
CA ALA A 184 22.91 1.99 -20.11
C ALA A 184 24.22 1.22 -20.30
N VAL A 185 24.10 -0.09 -20.39
CA VAL A 185 25.14 -0.99 -20.90
C VAL A 185 24.53 -1.74 -22.06
N GLU A 186 25.28 -1.88 -23.15
CA GLU A 186 24.86 -2.65 -24.32
C GLU A 186 24.43 -4.06 -23.90
N GLY A 187 23.23 -4.48 -24.31
CA GLY A 187 22.65 -5.79 -23.94
C GLY A 187 21.96 -5.86 -22.56
N LEU A 188 22.16 -4.90 -21.65
CA LEU A 188 21.52 -4.88 -20.31
C LEU A 188 20.46 -3.78 -20.15
N GLY A 189 20.35 -2.88 -21.13
CA GLY A 189 19.39 -1.79 -21.16
C GLY A 189 19.68 -0.68 -20.15
N GLY A 190 18.72 0.24 -20.00
CA GLY A 190 18.87 1.44 -19.18
C GLY A 190 18.52 1.24 -17.70
N PHE A 191 19.28 1.86 -16.82
CA PHE A 191 19.08 1.86 -15.37
C PHE A 191 19.61 3.16 -14.74
N VAL A 192 19.25 3.42 -13.49
CA VAL A 192 19.77 4.57 -12.74
C VAL A 192 21.06 4.18 -12.02
N VAL A 193 22.07 5.04 -12.12
CA VAL A 193 23.34 4.93 -11.41
C VAL A 193 23.47 6.10 -10.45
N ARG A 194 23.79 5.76 -9.20
CA ARG A 194 24.10 6.71 -8.14
C ARG A 194 25.61 6.89 -8.05
N LEU A 195 26.10 8.06 -8.44
CA LEU A 195 27.51 8.39 -8.56
C LEU A 195 27.95 9.26 -7.39
N PHE A 196 29.11 8.95 -6.82
CA PHE A 196 29.74 9.70 -5.75
C PHE A 196 31.15 10.16 -6.15
N SER A 197 31.41 11.47 -6.08
CA SER A 197 32.73 12.04 -6.33
C SER A 197 33.70 11.68 -5.19
N VAL A 198 34.79 10.98 -5.49
CA VAL A 198 35.78 10.56 -4.49
C VAL A 198 36.52 11.76 -3.90
N SER A 199 36.92 12.73 -4.72
CA SER A 199 37.62 13.94 -4.24
C SER A 199 36.75 14.77 -3.31
N ASP A 200 35.49 15.01 -3.69
CA ASP A 200 34.60 15.89 -2.93
C ASP A 200 34.14 15.22 -1.65
N THR A 201 33.93 13.90 -1.70
CA THR A 201 33.67 13.08 -0.50
C THR A 201 34.80 13.19 0.52
N VAL A 202 36.04 13.19 0.06
CA VAL A 202 37.21 13.32 0.94
C VAL A 202 37.33 14.74 1.47
N ALA A 203 37.16 15.74 0.62
CA ALA A 203 37.25 17.16 1.00
C ALA A 203 36.19 17.56 2.04
N LEU A 204 34.97 17.02 1.93
CA LEU A 204 33.85 17.29 2.85
C LEU A 204 33.79 16.36 4.06
N GLY A 205 34.65 15.32 4.13
CA GLY A 205 34.65 14.37 5.25
C GLY A 205 33.45 13.41 5.27
N HIS A 206 32.81 13.18 4.12
CA HIS A 206 31.58 12.38 3.98
C HIS A 206 31.85 10.88 3.71
N GLN A 207 33.10 10.39 3.82
CA GLN A 207 33.46 9.01 3.46
C GLN A 207 32.62 7.98 4.21
N SER A 208 32.48 8.14 5.54
CA SER A 208 31.71 7.21 6.39
C SER A 208 30.23 7.19 6.03
N GLN A 209 29.69 8.32 5.57
CA GLN A 209 28.30 8.48 5.17
C GLN A 209 28.01 7.72 3.89
N ILE A 210 28.88 7.83 2.89
CA ILE A 210 28.72 7.16 1.59
C ILE A 210 28.89 5.65 1.72
N VAL A 211 29.92 5.20 2.43
CA VAL A 211 30.12 3.76 2.69
C VAL A 211 28.92 3.17 3.43
N ARG A 212 28.37 3.88 4.42
CA ARG A 212 27.14 3.46 5.11
C ARG A 212 25.94 3.40 4.16
N ALA A 213 25.73 4.43 3.34
CA ALA A 213 24.63 4.47 2.38
C ALA A 213 24.67 3.28 1.40
N SER A 214 25.82 3.00 0.80
CA SER A 214 26.00 1.85 -0.10
C SER A 214 25.88 0.50 0.63
N THR A 215 26.19 0.44 1.93
CA THR A 215 26.03 -0.76 2.75
C THR A 215 24.56 -1.02 3.08
N ILE A 216 23.83 0.02 3.49
CA ILE A 216 22.38 -0.05 3.74
C ILE A 216 21.66 -0.46 2.46
N ALA A 217 21.94 0.22 1.34
CA ALA A 217 21.25 0.00 0.08
C ALA A 217 21.42 -1.41 -0.49
N ARG A 218 22.56 -2.08 -0.21
CA ARG A 218 22.82 -3.47 -0.64
C ARG A 218 22.15 -4.51 0.26
N ASN A 219 21.97 -4.21 1.55
CA ASN A 219 21.44 -5.17 2.52
C ASN A 219 19.94 -4.98 2.81
N LEU A 220 19.34 -3.90 2.30
CA LEU A 220 17.92 -3.66 2.44
C LEU A 220 17.14 -4.72 1.67
N LYS A 221 16.09 -5.27 2.29
CA LYS A 221 15.16 -6.16 1.58
C LYS A 221 14.55 -5.43 0.39
N HIS A 222 14.28 -6.18 -0.69
CA HIS A 222 13.65 -5.64 -1.89
C HIS A 222 12.33 -4.94 -1.56
N SER A 223 12.16 -3.73 -2.09
CA SER A 223 10.95 -2.92 -2.00
C SER A 223 10.61 -2.36 -3.36
N LEU A 224 9.31 -2.14 -3.60
CA LEU A 224 8.83 -1.44 -4.79
C LEU A 224 8.99 0.08 -4.69
N PHE A 225 9.49 0.61 -3.57
CA PHE A 225 9.60 2.07 -3.35
C PHE A 225 11.01 2.50 -2.88
N VAL A 226 11.90 1.54 -2.67
CA VAL A 226 13.32 1.78 -2.38
C VAL A 226 14.12 0.81 -3.24
N PRO A 227 14.83 1.29 -4.28
CA PRO A 227 15.47 0.40 -5.22
C PRO A 227 16.72 -0.23 -4.59
N PRO A 228 16.97 -1.54 -4.81
CA PRO A 228 18.19 -2.18 -4.34
C PRO A 228 19.40 -1.71 -5.16
N VAL A 229 20.57 -1.70 -4.52
CA VAL A 229 21.85 -1.62 -5.24
C VAL A 229 22.25 -3.02 -5.66
N VAL A 230 22.41 -3.21 -6.97
CA VAL A 230 22.77 -4.51 -7.55
C VAL A 230 24.28 -4.67 -7.64
N LYS A 231 24.97 -3.65 -8.14
CA LYS A 231 26.42 -3.68 -8.37
C LYS A 231 27.04 -2.34 -7.97
N THR A 232 28.24 -2.37 -7.42
CA THR A 232 29.02 -1.16 -7.13
C THR A 232 30.30 -1.20 -7.94
N LEU A 233 30.53 -0.17 -8.76
CA LEU A 233 31.73 0.04 -9.55
C LEU A 233 32.53 1.20 -8.95
N ARG A 234 33.85 1.22 -9.13
CA ARG A 234 34.68 2.33 -8.66
C ARG A 234 35.95 2.50 -9.48
N ASN A 235 36.41 3.73 -9.57
CA ASN A 235 37.77 4.07 -9.99
C ASN A 235 38.37 5.12 -9.02
N GLN A 236 39.44 5.80 -9.43
CA GLN A 236 40.09 6.82 -8.61
C GLN A 236 39.25 8.09 -8.39
N ALA A 237 38.29 8.37 -9.28
CA ALA A 237 37.51 9.60 -9.28
C ALA A 237 36.08 9.41 -8.77
N VAL A 238 35.45 8.26 -9.03
CA VAL A 238 34.02 8.03 -8.78
C VAL A 238 33.77 6.64 -8.19
N MET A 239 32.82 6.58 -7.27
CA MET A 239 32.15 5.35 -6.83
C MET A 239 30.72 5.36 -7.37
N ALA A 240 30.29 4.30 -8.03
CA ALA A 240 29.02 4.20 -8.73
C ALA A 240 28.21 3.00 -8.23
N ASP A 241 27.03 3.24 -7.68
CA ASP A 241 26.07 2.22 -7.31
C ASP A 241 25.01 2.07 -8.40
N VAL A 242 24.94 0.89 -9.03
CA VAL A 242 23.94 0.52 -10.03
C VAL A 242 22.64 0.15 -9.31
N LEU A 243 21.59 0.96 -9.51
CA LEU A 243 20.28 0.75 -8.91
C LEU A 243 19.41 -0.09 -9.85
N LEU A 244 18.65 -1.03 -9.28
CA LEU A 244 17.62 -1.74 -10.04
C LEU A 244 16.38 -0.83 -10.21
N LEU A 245 16.53 0.20 -11.04
CA LEU A 245 15.54 1.23 -11.25
C LEU A 245 15.61 1.73 -12.70
N ASP A 246 14.46 1.75 -13.37
CA ASP A 246 14.24 2.53 -14.59
C ASP A 246 13.54 3.85 -14.23
N GLY A 247 14.35 4.88 -13.94
CA GLY A 247 13.88 6.19 -13.49
C GLY A 247 13.49 7.07 -14.68
N ALA A 248 12.32 7.71 -14.60
CA ALA A 248 11.86 8.69 -15.57
C ALA A 248 12.41 10.09 -15.24
N CYS A 249 12.07 10.63 -14.07
CA CYS A 249 12.47 11.97 -13.65
C CYS A 249 12.38 12.16 -12.12
N PRO A 250 13.05 13.16 -11.55
CA PRO A 250 12.82 13.62 -10.18
C PRO A 250 11.42 14.23 -10.00
N LEU A 251 10.89 14.18 -8.77
CA LEU A 251 9.55 14.67 -8.45
C LEU A 251 9.30 16.15 -8.83
N PRO A 252 10.24 17.10 -8.61
CA PRO A 252 10.05 18.51 -8.99
C PRO A 252 9.78 18.73 -10.48
N ALA A 253 10.28 17.84 -11.35
CA ALA A 253 10.08 17.92 -12.78
C ALA A 253 8.59 17.83 -13.19
N LEU A 254 7.72 17.26 -12.33
CA LEU A 254 6.27 17.28 -12.55
C LEU A 254 5.66 18.69 -12.47
N SER A 255 6.27 19.57 -11.66
CA SER A 255 5.75 20.92 -11.36
C SER A 255 6.36 22.02 -12.23
N GLU A 256 7.48 21.75 -12.90
CA GLU A 256 8.17 22.70 -13.78
C GLU A 256 7.31 23.15 -14.99
N GLY A 257 6.23 22.42 -15.29
CA GLY A 257 5.31 22.71 -16.39
C GLY A 257 4.11 23.64 -16.08
N LEU A 258 4.09 24.36 -14.95
CA LEU A 258 2.96 25.21 -14.50
C LEU A 258 1.65 24.48 -14.15
N TYR A 259 1.69 23.15 -13.99
CA TYR A 259 0.54 22.37 -13.54
C TYR A 259 0.57 22.21 -12.02
N THR A 260 -0.51 22.62 -11.35
CA THR A 260 -0.79 22.16 -9.99
C THR A 260 -1.06 20.66 -10.04
N ILE A 261 -0.27 19.88 -9.31
CA ILE A 261 -0.48 18.44 -9.19
C ILE A 261 -1.83 18.22 -8.50
N PRO A 262 -2.77 17.46 -9.10
CA PRO A 262 -4.05 17.14 -8.48
C PRO A 262 -3.89 16.49 -7.10
N GLU A 263 -4.82 16.76 -6.18
CA GLU A 263 -4.73 16.28 -4.79
C GLU A 263 -4.67 14.76 -4.69
N ASP A 264 -5.45 14.05 -5.51
CA ASP A 264 -5.44 12.59 -5.61
C ASP A 264 -4.07 12.04 -6.04
N VAL A 265 -3.41 12.73 -6.99
CA VAL A 265 -2.04 12.38 -7.40
C VAL A 265 -1.04 12.66 -6.28
N VAL A 266 -1.16 13.80 -5.57
CA VAL A 266 -0.30 14.09 -4.40
C VAL A 266 -0.49 13.03 -3.31
N GLN A 267 -1.73 12.65 -3.01
CA GLN A 267 -2.05 11.60 -2.04
C GLN A 267 -1.43 10.26 -2.44
N PHE A 268 -1.51 9.89 -3.72
CA PHE A 268 -0.87 8.68 -4.25
C PHE A 268 0.66 8.69 -4.08
N LEU A 269 1.32 9.79 -4.44
CA LEU A 269 2.78 9.93 -4.33
C LEU A 269 3.24 9.93 -2.87
N LEU A 270 2.52 10.63 -1.98
CA LEU A 270 2.77 10.64 -0.54
C LEU A 270 2.57 9.25 0.08
N ALA A 271 1.54 8.52 -0.34
CA ALA A 271 1.34 7.14 0.11
C ALA A 271 2.55 6.27 -0.26
N GLY A 272 3.11 6.44 -1.46
CA GLY A 272 4.34 5.77 -1.86
C GLY A 272 5.52 6.10 -0.92
N VAL A 273 5.71 7.37 -0.58
CA VAL A 273 6.77 7.79 0.37
C VAL A 273 6.55 7.16 1.75
N VAL A 274 5.31 7.14 2.25
CA VAL A 274 4.97 6.52 3.54
C VAL A 274 5.32 5.03 3.54
N VAL A 275 4.95 4.30 2.48
CA VAL A 275 5.25 2.86 2.37
C VAL A 275 6.77 2.61 2.26
N ALA A 276 7.50 3.48 1.55
CA ALA A 276 8.96 3.42 1.48
C ALA A 276 9.61 3.60 2.86
N LEU A 277 9.14 4.58 3.63
CA LEU A 277 9.64 4.86 4.97
C LEU A 277 9.26 3.76 5.95
N GLU A 278 8.05 3.22 5.87
CA GLU A 278 7.61 2.07 6.67
C GLU A 278 8.52 0.86 6.43
N HIS A 279 8.82 0.53 5.17
CA HIS A 279 9.74 -0.55 4.82
C HIS A 279 11.14 -0.38 5.43
N MET A 280 11.67 0.86 5.38
CA MET A 280 12.96 1.19 5.99
C MET A 280 12.92 1.04 7.51
N HIS A 281 11.86 1.53 8.16
CA HIS A 281 11.67 1.43 9.61
C HIS A 281 11.47 -0.01 10.09
N MET A 282 10.78 -0.86 9.32
CA MET A 282 10.68 -2.31 9.60
C MET A 282 12.04 -3.02 9.54
N SER A 283 13.04 -2.38 8.94
CA SER A 283 14.43 -2.86 8.89
C SER A 283 15.35 -2.11 9.85
N ASP A 284 14.78 -1.41 10.86
CA ASP A 284 15.49 -0.59 11.86
C ASP A 284 16.35 0.53 11.25
N ILE A 285 15.99 1.01 10.05
CA ILE A 285 16.71 2.07 9.33
C ILE A 285 15.87 3.34 9.29
N ILE A 286 16.42 4.43 9.82
CA ILE A 286 15.84 5.76 9.66
C ILE A 286 16.41 6.43 8.40
N TYR A 287 15.55 7.08 7.60
CA TYR A 287 15.94 7.65 6.31
C TYR A 287 16.65 9.01 6.43
N ARG A 288 16.08 9.96 7.17
CA ARG A 288 16.63 11.31 7.49
C ARG A 288 17.06 12.19 6.30
N GLY A 289 16.77 11.80 5.07
CA GLY A 289 17.22 12.46 3.85
C GLY A 289 16.11 12.79 2.87
N LEU A 290 14.88 13.01 3.36
CA LEU A 290 13.72 13.20 2.49
C LEU A 290 13.79 14.57 1.79
N SER A 291 14.06 14.54 0.49
CA SER A 291 13.97 15.69 -0.41
C SER A 291 13.19 15.29 -1.67
N ALA A 292 12.37 16.20 -2.18
CA ALA A 292 11.67 16.00 -3.45
C ALA A 292 12.66 15.78 -4.61
N GLN A 293 13.81 16.45 -4.58
CA GLN A 293 14.87 16.35 -5.61
C GLN A 293 15.42 14.93 -5.75
N THR A 294 15.38 14.16 -4.67
CA THR A 294 15.92 12.78 -4.61
C THR A 294 14.84 11.70 -4.63
N ILE A 295 13.59 12.08 -4.92
CA ILE A 295 12.50 11.13 -5.16
C ILE A 295 12.36 10.98 -6.67
N LEU A 296 12.61 9.78 -7.18
CA LEU A 296 12.47 9.48 -8.62
C LEU A 296 11.13 8.82 -8.90
N LEU A 297 10.53 9.18 -10.03
CA LEU A 297 9.37 8.48 -10.59
C LEU A 297 9.84 7.38 -11.53
N THR A 298 9.21 6.22 -11.44
CA THR A 298 9.48 5.10 -12.35
C THR A 298 8.89 5.36 -13.74
N ARG A 299 9.65 4.98 -14.76
CA ARG A 299 9.16 4.95 -16.14
C ARG A 299 8.32 3.70 -16.38
N ALA A 300 7.40 3.76 -17.35
CA ALA A 300 6.77 2.56 -17.87
C ALA A 300 7.85 1.70 -18.53
N SER A 301 8.14 0.55 -17.92
CA SER A 301 9.02 -0.47 -18.51
C SER A 301 8.54 -1.84 -18.07
N ASP A 302 9.05 -2.88 -18.73
CA ASP A 302 8.70 -4.26 -18.40
C ASP A 302 9.01 -4.59 -16.93
N ASN A 303 9.93 -3.87 -16.31
CA ASN A 303 10.51 -4.20 -15.01
C ASN A 303 10.02 -3.29 -13.86
N CYS A 304 9.20 -2.27 -14.14
CA CYS A 304 8.77 -1.30 -13.14
C CYS A 304 7.33 -0.84 -13.42
N LEU A 305 6.49 -0.79 -12.39
CA LEU A 305 5.17 -0.16 -12.51
C LEU A 305 5.38 1.34 -12.76
N PRO A 306 4.76 1.95 -13.78
CA PRO A 306 4.96 3.36 -14.09
C PRO A 306 4.38 4.29 -13.03
N GLY A 307 5.04 5.44 -12.83
CA GLY A 307 4.53 6.54 -12.01
C GLY A 307 4.64 6.31 -10.50
N TYR A 308 5.33 5.26 -10.05
CA TYR A 308 5.60 5.01 -8.65
C TYR A 308 6.86 5.77 -8.21
N ILE A 309 6.86 6.25 -6.97
CA ILE A 309 8.03 6.91 -6.38
C ILE A 309 9.09 5.89 -5.97
N GLN A 310 10.35 6.33 -5.96
CA GLN A 310 11.50 5.61 -5.45
C GLN A 310 12.37 6.54 -4.61
N LEU A 311 12.66 6.15 -3.37
CA LEU A 311 13.62 6.86 -2.52
C LEU A 311 15.04 6.38 -2.84
N VAL A 312 15.86 7.22 -3.46
CA VAL A 312 17.17 6.78 -4.00
C VAL A 312 18.39 7.33 -3.26
N ASP A 313 18.24 8.46 -2.55
CA ASP A 313 19.33 9.02 -1.75
C ASP A 313 19.34 8.45 -0.33
N LEU A 314 20.30 7.57 -0.04
CA LEU A 314 20.47 6.95 1.27
C LEU A 314 21.66 7.53 2.06
N ARG A 315 22.26 8.65 1.62
CA ARG A 315 23.40 9.29 2.30
C ARG A 315 23.09 9.51 3.78
N TYR A 316 21.90 10.01 4.09
CA TYR A 316 21.53 10.35 5.47
C TYR A 316 20.96 9.17 6.27
N ALA A 317 20.69 8.04 5.60
CA ALA A 317 20.11 6.86 6.22
C ALA A 317 21.06 6.21 7.24
N LYS A 318 20.48 5.61 8.28
CA LYS A 318 21.24 4.96 9.36
C LYS A 318 20.41 3.86 10.01
N ALA A 319 21.03 2.70 10.25
CA ALA A 319 20.47 1.68 11.12
C ALA A 319 20.59 2.12 12.60
N VAL A 320 19.51 2.03 13.38
CA VAL A 320 19.46 2.58 14.75
C VAL A 320 18.71 1.64 15.69
N GLU A 321 19.42 1.12 16.70
CA GLU A 321 18.85 0.29 17.79
C GLU A 321 18.29 1.13 18.97
N GLY A 322 18.08 2.43 18.77
CA GLY A 322 17.77 3.39 19.84
C GLY A 322 17.77 4.85 19.36
N ARG A 323 18.59 5.71 19.96
CA ARG A 323 18.69 7.14 19.60
C ARG A 323 19.96 7.44 18.82
N THR A 324 19.86 8.38 17.87
CA THR A 324 21.02 8.99 17.21
C THR A 324 20.95 10.50 17.38
N TYR A 325 22.11 11.16 17.55
CA TYR A 325 22.20 12.58 17.88
C TYR A 325 22.83 13.44 16.78
N THR A 326 23.33 12.81 15.71
CA THR A 326 23.93 13.52 14.58
C THR A 326 22.88 14.32 13.83
N VAL A 327 23.05 15.65 13.79
CA VAL A 327 22.27 16.56 12.96
C VAL A 327 22.68 16.34 11.51
N VAL A 328 21.73 15.90 10.68
CA VAL A 328 21.93 15.62 9.26
C VAL A 328 20.63 15.87 8.52
N GLY A 329 20.72 16.10 7.22
CA GLY A 329 19.60 16.25 6.32
C GLY A 329 20.04 17.01 5.07
N PRO A 330 19.20 17.06 4.02
CA PRO A 330 19.37 18.01 2.95
C PRO A 330 19.35 19.44 3.51
N ALA A 331 20.06 20.37 2.87
CA ALA A 331 20.17 21.76 3.32
C ALA A 331 18.97 22.64 2.92
N GLU A 332 17.92 22.04 2.37
CA GLU A 332 16.70 22.69 1.85
C GLU A 332 15.87 23.43 2.92
#